data_AF-A0A521RFB9-F1
#
_entry.id   AF-A0A521RFB9-F1
#
_cell.length_a   1.000
_cell.length_b   1.000
_cell.length_c   1.000
_cell.angle_alpha   90.00
_cell.angle_beta   90.00
_cell.angle_gamma   90.00
#
_symmetry.space_group_name_H-M   'P 1'
#
loop_
_entity.id
_entity.type
_entity.pdbx_description
1 polymer ?
#
loop_
_entity_poly.entity_id
_entity_poly.type
_entity_poly.pdbx_seq_one_letter_code
_entity_poly.pdbx_strand_id
1 'polypeptide(L)'
;MFEDTINKLEAALKDIKTLTVRTYTGSLSAVIGDNAAPPKLSLEEILKDAKAKGNIKLVAQTEIEIGGDLDQFLTSDNISDDLKKAHFEAVTAGQESREALYSIVVGAVKSIV
;
A
#
# COMPACT_ATOMS: atom_id res chain seq x y z
N MET A 1 23.10 22.44 5.41
CA MET A 1 21.70 22.86 5.18
C MET A 1 21.22 22.52 3.76
N PHE A 2 21.98 22.82 2.70
CA PHE A 2 21.64 22.37 1.34
C PHE A 2 21.76 20.84 1.16
N GLU A 3 22.82 20.22 1.70
CA GLU A 3 23.00 18.76 1.64
C GLU A 3 21.89 17.98 2.35
N ASP A 4 21.41 18.44 3.51
CA ASP A 4 20.31 17.79 4.23
C ASP A 4 18.99 17.84 3.45
N THR A 5 18.75 18.93 2.72
CA THR A 5 17.56 19.07 1.86
C THR A 5 17.64 18.13 0.66
N ILE A 6 18.81 18.00 0.03
CA ILE A 6 19.03 17.07 -1.09
C ILE A 6 18.94 15.61 -0.61
N ASN A 7 19.49 15.27 0.55
CA ASN A 7 19.40 13.91 1.10
C ASN A 7 17.95 13.53 1.47
N LYS A 8 17.17 14.45 2.03
CA LYS A 8 15.74 14.24 2.31
C LYS A 8 14.91 14.13 1.04
N LEU A 9 15.27 14.90 0.02
CA LEU A 9 14.65 14.83 -1.31
C LEU A 9 14.93 13.49 -1.98
N GLU A 10 16.17 13.01 -1.95
CA GLU A 10 16.55 11.71 -2.50
C GLU A 10 15.84 10.56 -1.76
N ALA A 11 15.73 10.64 -0.44
CA ALA A 11 14.95 9.70 0.35
C ALA A 11 13.45 9.72 -0.02
N ALA A 12 12.85 10.90 -0.16
CA ALA A 12 11.44 11.04 -0.56
C ALA A 12 11.20 10.51 -1.98
N LEU A 13 12.11 10.79 -2.93
CA LEU A 13 12.03 10.25 -4.30
C LEU A 13 12.18 8.73 -4.32
N LYS A 14 13.03 8.18 -3.46
CA LYS A 14 13.19 6.72 -3.30
C LYS A 14 11.93 6.06 -2.75
N ASP A 15 11.26 6.68 -1.79
CA ASP A 15 10.00 6.17 -1.24
C ASP A 15 8.83 6.25 -2.24
N ILE A 16 8.85 7.21 -3.17
CA ILE A 16 7.86 7.33 -4.26
C ILE A 16 8.14 6.30 -5.38
N LYS A 17 9.30 5.64 -5.40
CA LYS A 17 9.76 4.80 -6.53
C LYS A 17 8.82 3.63 -6.84
N THR A 18 8.20 3.04 -5.83
CA THR A 18 7.43 1.79 -5.99
C THR A 18 6.05 1.89 -5.33
N LEU A 19 5.00 1.53 -6.06
CA LEU A 19 3.63 1.42 -5.56
C LEU A 19 3.29 -0.07 -5.51
N THR A 20 2.98 -0.59 -4.34
CA THR A 20 2.57 -2.00 -4.18
C THR A 20 1.17 -2.04 -3.59
N VAL A 21 0.21 -2.58 -4.34
CA VAL A 21 -1.16 -2.83 -3.89
C VAL A 21 -1.35 -4.34 -3.77
N ARG A 22 -1.78 -4.80 -2.59
CA ARG A 22 -2.08 -6.22 -2.33
C ARG A 22 -3.51 -6.36 -1.83
N THR A 23 -4.28 -7.18 -2.52
CA THR A 23 -5.64 -7.53 -2.12
C THR A 23 -5.66 -8.97 -1.63
N TYR A 24 -6.16 -9.14 -0.42
CA TYR A 24 -6.33 -10.44 0.23
C TYR A 24 -7.80 -10.79 0.33
N THR A 25 -8.12 -12.08 0.28
CA THR A 25 -9.43 -12.63 0.62
C THR A 25 -9.26 -13.71 1.69
N GLY A 26 -10.28 -13.94 2.50
CA GLY A 26 -10.25 -14.93 3.57
C GLY A 26 -11.14 -14.53 4.73
N SER A 27 -11.25 -15.41 5.71
CA SER A 27 -11.98 -15.15 6.95
C SER A 27 -10.99 -14.90 8.08
N LEU A 28 -11.19 -13.78 8.77
CA LEU A 28 -10.50 -13.49 10.02
C LEU A 28 -11.48 -13.65 11.17
N SER A 29 -11.16 -14.52 12.13
CA SER A 29 -11.95 -14.69 13.35
C SER A 29 -11.17 -14.10 14.51
N ALA A 30 -11.64 -12.95 15.02
CA ALA A 30 -11.14 -12.37 16.26
C ALA A 30 -12.24 -12.48 17.32
N VAL A 31 -11.94 -13.13 18.46
CA VAL A 31 -12.85 -13.18 19.60
C VAL A 31 -12.63 -11.92 20.42
N ILE A 32 -13.60 -10.99 20.38
CA ILE A 32 -13.61 -9.80 21.23
C ILE A 32 -14.49 -10.15 22.44
N GLY A 33 -13.89 -10.22 23.64
CA GLY A 33 -14.59 -10.53 24.88
C GLY A 33 -14.60 -9.38 25.87
N ASP A 34 -15.64 -9.30 26.70
CA ASP A 34 -15.97 -8.17 27.60
C ASP A 34 -14.95 -7.86 28.72
N ASN A 35 -13.88 -8.65 28.87
CA ASN A 35 -12.82 -8.44 29.86
C ASN A 35 -11.43 -8.15 29.24
N ALA A 36 -11.35 -7.93 27.93
CA ALA A 36 -10.10 -7.48 27.32
C ALA A 36 -10.00 -5.96 27.44
N ALA A 37 -8.94 -5.47 28.09
CA ALA A 37 -8.53 -4.06 28.09
C ALA A 37 -8.74 -3.45 26.69
N PRO A 38 -9.19 -2.17 26.58
CA PRO A 38 -9.66 -1.57 25.32
C PRO A 38 -8.65 -1.91 24.25
N PRO A 39 -9.00 -2.77 23.28
CA PRO A 39 -7.98 -3.37 22.46
C PRO A 39 -7.45 -2.22 21.61
N LYS A 40 -6.17 -1.90 21.80
CA LYS A 40 -5.40 -1.15 20.81
C LYS A 40 -5.37 -2.04 19.58
N LEU A 41 -6.44 -1.98 18.80
CA LEU A 41 -6.64 -2.71 17.56
C LEU A 41 -5.77 -2.03 16.50
N SER A 42 -4.45 -2.13 16.63
CA SER A 42 -3.62 -1.86 15.46
C SER A 42 -3.90 -2.97 14.45
N LEU A 43 -4.27 -2.59 13.23
CA LEU A 43 -4.53 -3.54 12.15
C LEU A 43 -3.32 -4.48 11.94
N GLU A 44 -2.11 -4.00 12.24
CA GLU A 44 -0.88 -4.78 12.20
C GLU A 44 -0.85 -5.90 13.23
N GLU A 45 -1.25 -5.65 14.48
CA GLU A 45 -1.33 -6.70 15.51
C GLU A 45 -2.41 -7.71 15.18
N ILE A 46 -3.55 -7.25 14.65
CA ILE A 46 -4.63 -8.12 14.16
C ILE A 46 -4.15 -9.03 13.03
N LEU A 47 -3.43 -8.48 12.04
CA LEU A 47 -2.88 -9.26 10.92
C LEU A 47 -1.75 -10.20 11.35
N LYS A 48 -0.98 -9.83 12.37
CA LYS A 48 0.05 -10.69 12.96
C LYS A 48 -0.58 -11.88 13.68
N ASP A 49 -1.64 -11.65 14.45
CA ASP A 49 -2.41 -12.72 15.11
C ASP A 49 -3.20 -13.57 14.11
N ALA A 50 -3.66 -12.97 13.01
CA ALA A 50 -4.30 -13.68 11.89
C ALA A 50 -3.40 -14.76 11.30
N LYS A 51 -2.10 -14.49 11.14
CA LYS A 51 -1.12 -15.48 10.66
C LYS A 51 -1.01 -16.71 11.58
N ALA A 52 -1.43 -16.60 12.84
CA ALA A 52 -1.39 -17.70 13.80
C ALA A 52 -2.69 -18.52 13.87
N LYS A 53 -3.85 -17.99 13.42
CA LYS A 53 -5.17 -18.62 13.62
C LYS A 53 -6.17 -18.53 12.45
N GLY A 54 -5.81 -17.95 11.32
CA GLY A 54 -6.71 -17.77 10.16
C GLY A 54 -6.08 -18.15 8.82
N ASN A 55 -6.94 -18.35 7.80
CA ASN A 55 -6.53 -18.60 6.41
C ASN A 55 -6.75 -17.33 5.58
N ILE A 56 -5.66 -16.68 5.18
CA ILE A 56 -5.68 -15.54 4.27
C ILE A 56 -5.07 -15.97 2.93
N LYS A 57 -5.75 -15.69 1.82
CA LYS A 57 -5.28 -15.93 0.45
C LYS A 57 -5.01 -14.59 -0.25
N LEU A 58 -3.80 -14.42 -0.78
CA LEU A 58 -3.52 -13.30 -1.70
C LEU A 58 -4.23 -13.57 -3.03
N VAL A 59 -5.03 -12.61 -3.49
CA VAL A 59 -5.82 -12.75 -4.71
C VAL A 59 -5.37 -11.82 -5.81
N ALA A 60 -4.97 -10.60 -5.47
CA ALA A 60 -4.42 -9.66 -6.43
C ALA A 60 -3.18 -8.97 -5.84
N GLN A 61 -2.17 -8.80 -6.65
CA GLN A 61 -1.05 -7.92 -6.35
C GLN A 61 -0.73 -7.12 -7.62
N THR A 62 -0.53 -5.83 -7.44
CA THR A 62 -0.03 -4.93 -8.48
C THR A 62 1.14 -4.17 -7.90
N GLU A 63 2.28 -4.23 -8.56
CA GLU A 63 3.46 -3.45 -8.25
C GLU A 63 3.83 -2.58 -9.45
N ILE A 64 4.02 -1.28 -9.22
CA ILE A 64 4.29 -0.29 -10.27
C ILE A 64 5.49 0.55 -9.87
N GLU A 65 6.55 0.50 -10.67
CA GLU A 65 7.70 1.39 -10.50
C GLU A 65 7.51 2.72 -11.25
N ILE A 66 8.15 3.81 -10.80
CA ILE A 66 8.19 5.09 -11.56
C ILE A 66 8.71 4.87 -12.99
N GLY A 67 9.57 3.86 -13.22
CA GLY A 67 10.06 3.50 -14.54
C GLY A 67 9.00 3.00 -15.52
N GLY A 68 7.77 2.76 -15.06
CA GLY A 68 6.67 2.22 -15.86
C GLY A 68 6.62 0.70 -15.87
N ASP A 69 7.56 0.03 -15.20
CA ASP A 69 7.53 -1.42 -15.00
C ASP A 69 6.33 -1.78 -14.11
N LEU A 70 5.52 -2.73 -14.60
CA LEU A 70 4.29 -3.19 -13.98
C LEU A 70 4.36 -4.70 -13.79
N ASP A 71 4.36 -5.14 -12.55
CA ASP A 71 4.17 -6.54 -12.18
C ASP A 71 2.78 -6.72 -11.60
N GLN A 72 1.90 -7.40 -12.35
CA GLN A 72 0.54 -7.70 -11.92
C GLN A 72 0.31 -9.20 -11.81
N PHE A 73 -0.16 -9.62 -10.64
CA PHE A 73 -0.59 -10.98 -10.34
C PHE A 73 -2.06 -10.99 -9.97
N LEU A 74 -2.84 -11.82 -10.66
CA LEU A 74 -4.23 -12.12 -10.34
C LEU A 74 -4.38 -13.63 -10.23
N THR A 75 -5.01 -14.12 -9.16
CA THR A 75 -5.35 -15.54 -9.08
C THR A 75 -6.41 -15.88 -10.11
N SER A 76 -6.26 -17.01 -10.82
CA SER A 76 -7.18 -17.49 -11.85
C SER A 76 -8.59 -17.80 -11.34
N ASP A 77 -8.73 -18.03 -10.03
CA ASP A 77 -9.96 -18.58 -9.45
C ASP A 77 -10.62 -17.54 -8.52
N ASN A 78 -11.89 -17.22 -8.81
CA ASN A 78 -12.84 -16.62 -7.86
C ASN A 78 -12.49 -15.25 -7.26
N ILE A 79 -11.83 -14.35 -8.00
CA ILE A 79 -11.88 -12.92 -7.63
C ILE A 79 -13.21 -12.36 -8.12
N SER A 80 -14.05 -11.91 -7.19
CA SER A 80 -15.28 -11.19 -7.53
C SER A 80 -14.97 -9.90 -8.27
N ASP A 81 -15.88 -9.45 -9.13
CA ASP A 81 -15.67 -8.21 -9.88
C ASP A 81 -15.60 -6.98 -8.97
N ASP A 82 -16.29 -7.00 -7.83
CA ASP A 82 -16.17 -5.96 -6.79
C ASP A 82 -14.75 -5.90 -6.20
N LEU A 83 -14.11 -7.05 -5.94
CA LEU A 83 -12.73 -7.09 -5.43
C LEU A 83 -11.73 -6.64 -6.48
N LYS A 84 -11.94 -6.99 -7.76
CA LYS A 84 -11.11 -6.46 -8.86
C LYS A 84 -11.25 -4.95 -8.94
N LYS A 85 -12.48 -4.46 -8.94
CA LYS A 85 -12.78 -3.02 -9.01
C LYS A 85 -12.11 -2.27 -7.85
N ALA A 86 -12.30 -2.73 -6.61
CA ALA A 86 -11.67 -2.13 -5.45
C ALA A 86 -10.13 -2.13 -5.55
N HIS A 87 -9.54 -3.23 -6.06
CA HIS A 87 -8.10 -3.30 -6.28
C HIS A 87 -7.64 -2.28 -7.33
N PHE A 88 -8.31 -2.20 -8.48
CA PHE A 88 -7.96 -1.25 -9.54
C PHE A 88 -8.16 0.20 -9.10
N GLU A 89 -9.23 0.52 -8.38
CA GLU A 89 -9.44 1.85 -7.81
C GLU A 89 -8.32 2.23 -6.84
N ALA A 90 -7.86 1.29 -6.00
CA ALA A 90 -6.73 1.52 -5.11
C ALA A 90 -5.41 1.73 -5.88
N VAL A 91 -5.19 0.98 -6.97
CA VAL A 91 -4.03 1.19 -7.86
C VAL A 91 -4.09 2.59 -8.48
N THR A 92 -5.22 2.98 -9.06
CA THR A 92 -5.40 4.29 -9.70
C THR A 92 -5.20 5.42 -8.69
N ALA A 93 -5.85 5.35 -7.52
CA ALA A 93 -5.69 6.36 -6.47
C ALA A 93 -4.23 6.45 -5.98
N GLY A 94 -3.52 5.33 -5.90
CA GLY A 94 -2.10 5.28 -5.57
C GLY A 94 -1.22 5.95 -6.63
N GLN A 95 -1.53 5.75 -7.92
CA GLN A 95 -0.84 6.41 -9.03
C GLN A 95 -1.07 7.93 -9.00
N GLU A 96 -2.32 8.37 -8.88
CA GLU A 96 -2.68 9.79 -8.80
C GLU A 96 -2.00 10.49 -7.61
N SER A 97 -2.00 9.85 -6.44
CA SER A 97 -1.33 10.38 -5.25
C SER A 97 0.18 10.51 -5.46
N ARG A 98 0.81 9.54 -6.14
CA ARG A 98 2.23 9.60 -6.48
C ARG A 98 2.54 10.70 -7.49
N GLU A 99 1.72 10.88 -8.51
CA GLU A 99 1.89 11.98 -9.47
C GLU A 99 1.79 13.35 -8.78
N ALA A 100 0.84 13.52 -7.86
CA ALA A 100 0.70 14.73 -7.07
C ALA A 100 1.96 14.97 -6.21
N LEU A 101 2.47 13.95 -5.51
CA LEU A 101 3.69 14.04 -4.72
C LEU A 101 4.92 14.37 -5.58
N TYR A 102 5.07 13.70 -6.73
CA TYR A 102 6.15 13.97 -7.68
C TYR A 102 6.11 15.42 -8.16
N SER A 103 4.91 15.94 -8.48
CA SER A 103 4.72 17.33 -8.89
C SER A 103 5.12 18.33 -7.79
N ILE A 104 4.72 18.08 -6.54
CA ILE A 104 5.12 18.90 -5.38
C ILE A 104 6.64 18.90 -5.22
N VAL A 105 7.25 17.73 -5.31
CA VAL A 105 8.70 17.55 -5.16
C VAL A 105 9.47 18.27 -6.27
N VAL A 106 9.10 18.07 -7.53
CA VAL A 106 9.72 18.76 -8.67
C VAL A 106 9.51 20.29 -8.57
N GLY A 107 8.33 20.73 -8.14
CA GLY A 107 8.04 22.13 -7.89
C GLY A 107 8.92 22.76 -6.82
N ALA A 108 9.16 22.04 -5.71
CA ALA A 108 10.05 22.47 -4.64
C ALA A 108 11.52 22.51 -5.06
N VAL A 109 11.97 21.59 -5.93
CA VAL A 109 13.33 21.63 -6.48
C VAL A 109 13.51 22.84 -7.40
N LYS A 110 12.56 23.07 -8.32
CA LYS A 110 12.61 24.21 -9.25
C LYS A 110 12.57 25.58 -8.58
N SER A 111 12.10 25.69 -7.33
CA SER A 111 12.10 26.96 -6.59
C SER A 111 13.40 27.21 -5.83
N ILE A 112 14.26 26.20 -5.70
CA ILE A 112 15.55 26.26 -5.00
C ILE A 112 16.72 26.49 -5.98
N VAL A 113 16.60 26.00 -7.21
CA VAL A 113 17.59 26.13 -8.30
C VAL A 113 17.23 27.30 -9.20
#